data_AF-A0A2K2FI34-F1
#
_entry.id   AF-A0A2K2FI34-F1
#
_cell.length_a   1.000
_cell.length_b   1.000
_cell.length_c   1.000
_cell.angle_alpha   90.00
_cell.angle_beta   90.00
_cell.angle_gamma   90.00
#
_symmetry.space_group_name_H-M   'P 1'
#
loop_
_entity.id
_entity.type
_entity.pdbx_description
1 polymer ?
#
loop_
_entity_poly.entity_id
_entity_poly.type
_entity_poly.pdbx_seq_one_letter_code
_entity_poly.pdbx_strand_id
1 'polypeptide(L)'
;MLKQVMAAGIKVKYVLFDSWFSFLAAIIKICKTNLKVIAMLRGTPKINYTFNDEKKSLREIYRTIRKRRGRAKCLTSVMLELHDKEGNLVPARIVFACDRRNRSKWLALILTDMAFTEIEIIRLYDKH
;
A
#
# COMPACT_ATOMS: atom_id res chain seq x y z
N MET A 1 2.13 12.22 -17.80
CA MET A 1 1.15 11.11 -17.76
C MET A 1 -0.02 11.36 -16.81
N LEU A 2 0.12 11.32 -15.47
CA LEU A 2 -1.02 11.51 -14.55
C LEU A 2 -1.73 12.88 -14.72
N LYS A 3 -0.94 13.96 -14.83
CA LYS A 3 -1.46 15.32 -15.09
C LYS A 3 -2.20 15.43 -16.43
N GLN A 4 -1.80 14.65 -17.44
CA GLN A 4 -2.45 14.66 -18.76
C GLN A 4 -3.81 13.95 -18.71
N VAL A 5 -3.92 12.86 -17.94
CA VAL A 5 -5.20 12.15 -17.72
C VAL A 5 -6.19 13.01 -16.94
N MET A 6 -5.72 13.73 -15.92
CA MET A 6 -6.56 14.69 -15.19
C MET A 6 -6.96 15.88 -16.08
N ALA A 7 -6.03 16.39 -16.90
CA ALA A 7 -6.32 17.45 -17.87
C ALA A 7 -7.30 17.01 -18.97
N ALA A 8 -7.36 15.72 -19.29
CA ALA A 8 -8.33 15.12 -20.19
C ALA A 8 -9.73 14.94 -19.58
N GLY A 9 -9.99 15.46 -18.36
CA GLY A 9 -11.31 15.45 -17.74
C GLY A 9 -11.75 14.09 -17.16
N ILE A 10 -10.86 13.09 -17.15
CA ILE A 10 -11.16 11.77 -16.59
C ILE A 10 -11.13 11.88 -15.07
N LYS A 11 -12.30 11.72 -14.42
CA LYS A 11 -12.42 11.65 -12.95
C LYS A 11 -11.82 10.35 -12.43
N VAL A 12 -10.50 10.33 -12.23
CA VAL A 12 -9.80 9.22 -11.60
C VAL A 12 -9.95 9.35 -10.09
N LYS A 13 -10.57 8.36 -9.44
CA LYS A 13 -10.66 8.31 -7.96
C LYS A 13 -9.45 7.61 -7.32
N TYR A 14 -8.86 6.65 -8.03
CA TYR A 14 -7.77 5.82 -7.55
C TYR A 14 -6.69 5.67 -8.62
N VAL A 15 -5.43 5.73 -8.20
CA VAL A 15 -4.28 5.41 -9.03
C VAL A 15 -3.73 4.05 -8.59
N LEU A 16 -3.74 3.09 -9.51
CA LEU A 16 -3.14 1.77 -9.32
C LEU A 16 -1.69 1.79 -9.78
N PHE A 17 -0.76 1.34 -8.95
CA PHE A 17 0.64 1.14 -9.34
C PHE A 17 1.00 -0.34 -9.35
N ASP A 18 1.36 -0.83 -10.54
CA ASP A 18 1.60 -2.25 -10.80
C ASP A 18 3.00 -2.73 -10.37
N SER A 19 4.06 -1.92 -10.53
CA SER A 19 5.41 -2.39 -10.17
C SER A 19 6.47 -1.33 -9.83
N TRP A 20 7.39 -1.75 -8.96
CA TRP A 20 8.77 -1.31 -8.66
C TRP A 20 9.15 0.16 -8.38
N PHE A 21 8.26 1.13 -8.54
CA PHE A 21 8.57 2.55 -8.27
C PHE A 21 7.66 3.17 -7.20
N SER A 22 7.17 2.37 -6.26
CA SER A 22 6.43 2.85 -5.06
C SER A 22 7.37 3.52 -4.06
N PHE A 23 8.06 4.56 -4.50
CA PHE A 23 8.74 5.48 -3.60
C PHE A 23 7.65 6.12 -2.72
N LEU A 24 7.82 6.07 -1.39
CA LEU A 24 6.91 6.75 -0.47
C LEU A 24 6.67 8.20 -0.90
N ALA A 25 7.72 8.88 -1.35
CA ALA A 25 7.63 10.24 -1.89
C ALA A 25 6.67 10.39 -3.09
N ALA A 26 6.61 9.41 -3.99
CA ALA A 26 5.69 9.44 -5.13
C ALA A 26 4.23 9.25 -4.66
N ILE A 27 4.00 8.31 -3.74
CA ILE A 27 2.68 8.08 -3.14
C ILE A 27 2.19 9.36 -2.44
N ILE A 28 3.04 9.98 -1.63
CA ILE A 28 2.72 11.22 -0.91
C ILE A 28 2.41 12.34 -1.90
N LYS A 29 3.23 12.52 -2.94
CA LYS A 29 3.00 13.54 -3.97
C LYS A 29 1.66 13.40 -4.68
N ILE A 30 1.21 12.16 -4.92
CA ILE A 30 -0.10 11.90 -5.54
C ILE A 30 -1.23 12.14 -4.54
N CYS A 31 -1.03 11.79 -3.27
CA CYS A 31 -2.00 12.11 -2.21
C CYS A 31 -2.20 13.62 -2.07
N LYS A 32 -1.14 14.43 -2.23
CA LYS A 32 -1.23 15.91 -2.28
C LYS A 32 -2.10 16.43 -3.44
N THR A 33 -2.32 15.63 -4.49
CA THR A 33 -3.21 15.99 -5.62
C THR A 33 -4.67 15.54 -5.44
N ASN A 34 -5.06 15.18 -4.20
CA ASN A 34 -6.39 14.69 -3.85
C ASN A 34 -6.81 13.37 -4.54
N LEU A 35 -5.81 12.59 -4.96
CA LEU A 35 -5.99 11.26 -5.52
C LEU A 35 -5.63 10.20 -4.48
N LYS A 36 -6.38 9.10 -4.48
CA LYS A 36 -6.07 7.94 -3.63
C LYS A 36 -5.16 6.98 -4.38
N VAL A 37 -4.25 6.32 -3.66
CA VAL A 37 -3.21 5.47 -4.27
C VAL A 37 -3.33 4.06 -3.74
N ILE A 38 -3.36 3.09 -4.64
CA ILE A 38 -3.21 1.66 -4.33
C ILE A 38 -1.96 1.17 -5.05
N ALA A 39 -0.99 0.64 -4.32
CA ALA A 39 0.27 0.21 -4.88
C ALA A 39 0.76 -1.10 -4.28
N MET A 40 1.44 -1.92 -5.08
CA MET A 40 2.17 -3.07 -4.58
C MET A 40 3.50 -2.65 -3.96
N LEU A 41 3.76 -3.13 -2.75
CA LEU A 41 5.02 -2.92 -2.04
C LEU A 41 5.91 -4.17 -2.10
N ARG A 42 7.19 -3.96 -2.35
CA ARG A 42 8.20 -5.03 -2.31
C ARG A 42 8.82 -5.08 -0.92
N GLY A 43 8.87 -6.27 -0.33
CA GLY A 43 9.57 -6.52 0.94
C GLY A 43 11.09 -6.48 0.81
N THR A 44 11.66 -5.33 0.44
CA THR A 44 13.10 -5.08 0.45
C THR A 44 13.53 -4.53 1.81
N PRO A 45 14.76 -4.84 2.27
CA PRO A 45 15.27 -4.34 3.55
C PRO A 45 15.67 -2.86 3.50
N LYS A 46 15.68 -2.23 2.31
CA LYS A 46 16.09 -0.83 2.12
C LYS A 46 15.00 0.18 2.47
N ILE A 47 13.73 -0.25 2.49
CA ILE A 47 12.59 0.63 2.73
C ILE A 47 12.03 0.32 4.11
N ASN A 48 12.06 1.33 4.97
CA ASN A 48 11.52 1.26 6.32
C ASN A 48 10.27 2.13 6.43
N TYR A 49 9.35 1.67 7.27
CA TYR A 49 8.09 2.31 7.59
C TYR A 49 8.05 2.53 9.10
N THR A 50 7.46 3.64 9.53
CA THR A 50 7.23 3.89 10.95
C THR A 50 6.06 3.02 11.40
N PHE A 51 6.32 2.05 12.28
CA PHE A 51 5.31 1.18 12.85
C PHE A 51 5.61 0.97 14.34
N ASN A 52 4.65 1.34 15.20
CA ASN A 52 4.83 1.41 16.65
C ASN A 52 6.05 2.26 17.03
N ASP A 53 6.16 3.47 16.47
CA ASP A 53 7.25 4.44 16.70
C ASP A 53 8.67 3.96 16.31
N GLU A 54 8.78 2.76 15.73
CA GLU A 54 10.03 2.18 15.28
C GLU A 54 10.07 2.10 13.74
N LYS A 55 11.26 2.33 13.17
CA LYS A 55 11.50 2.14 11.73
C LYS A 55 11.66 0.65 11.44
N LYS A 56 10.68 0.05 10.78
CA LYS A 56 10.67 -1.37 10.44
C LYS A 56 10.45 -1.59 8.95
N SER A 57 11.16 -2.55 8.39
CA SER A 57 10.90 -3.07 7.05
C SER A 57 9.57 -3.85 7.01
N LEU A 58 9.01 -4.03 5.83
CA LEU A 58 7.79 -4.82 5.65
C LEU A 58 7.92 -6.25 6.18
N ARG A 59 9.13 -6.84 6.12
CA ARG A 59 9.38 -8.18 6.62
C ARG A 59 9.29 -8.21 8.15
N GLU A 60 9.85 -7.21 8.82
CA GLU A 60 9.81 -7.11 10.29
C GLU A 60 8.40 -6.82 10.78
N ILE A 61 7.69 -5.90 10.13
CA ILE A 61 6.27 -5.64 10.38
C ILE A 61 5.47 -6.93 10.23
N TYR A 62 5.62 -7.62 9.08
CA TYR A 62 4.95 -8.89 8.83
C TYR A 62 5.25 -9.94 9.90
N ARG A 63 6.50 -10.04 10.39
CA ARG A 63 6.87 -10.99 11.46
C ARG A 63 6.21 -10.65 12.78
N THR A 64 6.13 -9.38 13.14
CA THR A 64 5.62 -8.89 14.43
C THR A 64 4.11 -9.09 14.58
N ILE A 65 3.35 -8.97 13.49
CA ILE A 65 1.88 -9.02 13.56
C ILE A 65 1.38 -10.47 13.58
N ARG A 66 0.30 -10.72 14.34
CA ARG A 66 -0.44 -11.99 14.31
C ARG A 66 -1.23 -12.10 13.01
N LYS A 67 -1.03 -13.19 12.27
CA LYS A 67 -1.72 -13.46 11.00
C LYS A 67 -3.04 -14.18 11.26
N ARG A 68 -4.02 -13.97 10.37
CA ARG A 68 -5.26 -14.75 10.32
C ARG A 68 -4.92 -16.22 10.06
N ARG A 69 -5.56 -17.15 10.78
CA ARG A 69 -5.36 -18.60 10.62
C ARG A 69 -6.16 -19.10 9.40
N GLY A 70 -5.68 -20.15 8.73
CA GLY A 70 -6.37 -20.79 7.60
C GLY A 70 -6.02 -20.24 6.21
N ARG A 71 -6.84 -20.54 5.20
CA ARG A 71 -6.63 -20.16 3.78
C ARG A 71 -7.19 -18.76 3.44
N ALA A 72 -6.95 -17.77 4.32
CA ALA A 72 -7.47 -16.43 4.11
C ALA A 72 -6.74 -15.72 2.94
N LYS A 73 -7.50 -15.03 2.07
CA LYS A 73 -6.92 -14.20 1.00
C LYS A 73 -6.10 -13.03 1.56
N CYS A 74 -6.56 -12.46 2.67
CA CYS A 74 -5.84 -11.47 3.47
C CYS A 74 -5.20 -12.17 4.67
N LEU A 75 -3.89 -12.02 4.82
CA LEU A 75 -3.12 -12.58 5.93
C LEU A 75 -3.20 -11.67 7.15
N THR A 76 -2.99 -10.37 6.95
CA THR A 76 -3.09 -9.34 7.98
C THR A 76 -3.07 -7.96 7.34
N SER A 77 -3.42 -6.92 8.10
CA SER A 77 -3.20 -5.53 7.71
C SER A 77 -2.77 -4.68 8.88
N VAL A 78 -2.09 -3.58 8.60
CA VAL A 78 -1.74 -2.56 9.57
C VAL A 78 -2.02 -1.18 9.04
N MET A 79 -2.39 -0.30 9.94
CA MET A 79 -2.45 1.13 9.69
C MET A 79 -1.12 1.74 10.10
N LEU A 80 -0.63 2.66 9.29
CA LEU A 80 0.60 3.41 9.56
C LEU A 80 0.51 4.78 8.93
N GLU A 81 1.44 5.64 9.31
CA GLU A 81 1.56 6.97 8.75
C GLU A 81 2.82 7.04 7.89
N LEU A 82 2.67 7.55 6.67
CA LEU A 82 3.79 7.86 5.80
C LEU A 82 4.22 9.28 6.09
N HIS A 83 5.51 9.45 6.40
CA HIS A 83 6.10 10.76 6.66
C HIS A 83 6.77 11.27 5.38
N ASP A 84 6.42 12.50 4.98
CA ASP A 84 7.18 13.21 3.94
C ASP A 84 8.46 13.82 4.54
N LYS A 85 9.41 14.20 3.67
CA LYS A 85 10.58 15.01 4.04
C LYS A 85 10.19 16.36 4.65
N GLU A 86 8.98 16.83 4.33
CA GLU A 86 8.39 18.08 4.85
C GLU A 86 7.63 17.89 6.18
N GLY A 87 7.62 16.69 6.76
CA GLY A 87 6.91 16.41 8.02
C GLY A 87 5.41 16.16 7.89
N ASN A 88 4.87 16.15 6.66
CA ASN A 88 3.47 15.81 6.42
C ASN A 88 3.20 14.33 6.70
N LEU A 89 2.10 14.05 7.41
CA LEU A 89 1.63 12.70 7.71
C LEU A 89 0.53 12.32 6.74
N VAL A 90 0.72 11.20 6.04
CA VAL A 90 -0.31 10.61 5.18
C VAL A 90 -0.73 9.27 5.78
N PRO A 91 -1.97 9.13 6.27
CA PRO A 91 -2.45 7.85 6.77
C PRO A 91 -2.50 6.84 5.63
N ALA A 92 -1.99 5.65 5.90
CA ALA A 92 -1.99 4.55 4.95
C ALA A 92 -2.28 3.23 5.65
N ARG A 93 -2.82 2.29 4.90
CA ARG A 93 -3.03 0.92 5.31
C ARG A 93 -2.16 0.01 4.46
N ILE A 94 -1.34 -0.80 5.09
CA ILE A 94 -0.64 -1.90 4.44
C ILE A 94 -1.43 -3.18 4.64
N VAL A 95 -1.78 -3.85 3.56
CA VAL A 95 -2.46 -5.14 3.54
C VAL A 95 -1.49 -6.20 3.05
N PHE A 96 -1.26 -7.23 3.86
CA PHE A 96 -0.51 -8.41 3.48
C PHE A 96 -1.48 -9.48 2.97
N ALA A 97 -1.30 -9.91 1.73
CA ALA A 97 -2.11 -10.93 1.09
C ALA A 97 -1.26 -12.13 0.65
N CYS A 98 -1.89 -13.29 0.48
CA CYS A 98 -1.22 -14.42 -0.15
C CYS A 98 -0.89 -14.09 -1.60
N ASP A 99 0.35 -14.38 -2.01
CA ASP A 99 0.71 -14.28 -3.42
C ASP A 99 0.01 -15.40 -4.22
N ARG A 100 -0.69 -14.99 -5.28
CA ARG A 100 -1.44 -15.90 -6.15
C ARG A 100 -0.53 -16.76 -7.00
N ARG A 101 0.62 -16.21 -7.42
CA ARG A 101 1.63 -16.90 -8.21
C ARG A 101 2.42 -17.86 -7.34
N ASN A 102 2.63 -17.52 -6.06
CA ASN A 102 3.29 -18.39 -5.10
C ASN A 102 2.63 -18.32 -3.72
N ARG A 103 1.75 -19.29 -3.42
CA ARG A 103 0.96 -19.30 -2.18
C ARG A 103 1.78 -19.42 -0.88
N SER A 104 3.04 -19.83 -0.98
CA SER A 104 3.96 -19.86 0.17
C SER A 104 4.57 -18.49 0.46
N LYS A 105 4.41 -17.52 -0.45
CA LYS A 105 4.85 -16.13 -0.30
C LYS A 105 3.67 -15.22 -0.04
N TRP A 106 3.99 -14.05 0.52
CA TRP A 106 3.06 -12.96 0.71
C TRP A 106 3.43 -11.80 -0.20
N LEU A 107 2.42 -11.00 -0.55
CA LEU A 107 2.56 -9.68 -1.17
C LEU A 107 2.04 -8.62 -0.20
N ALA A 108 2.58 -7.42 -0.28
CA ALA A 108 2.10 -6.28 0.47
C ALA A 108 1.49 -5.26 -0.49
N LEU A 109 0.30 -4.75 -0.16
CA LEU A 109 -0.35 -3.65 -0.85
C LEU A 109 -0.44 -2.47 0.10
N ILE A 110 -0.25 -1.26 -0.40
CA ILE A 110 -0.50 -0.03 0.35
C ILE A 110 -1.68 0.71 -0.25
N LEU A 111 -2.57 1.20 0.62
CA LEU A 111 -3.68 2.06 0.25
C LEU A 111 -3.70 3.31 1.15
N THR A 112 -3.93 4.49 0.57
CA THR A 112 -4.04 5.77 1.30
C THR A 112 -5.49 6.22 1.55
N ASP A 113 -6.46 5.40 1.19
CA ASP A 113 -7.88 5.56 1.52
C ASP A 113 -8.27 4.58 2.64
N MET A 114 -8.68 5.13 3.78
CA MET A 114 -8.99 4.32 4.97
C MET A 114 -10.39 3.74 4.94
N ALA A 115 -11.23 4.15 3.97
CA ALA A 115 -12.61 3.71 3.83
C ALA A 115 -12.76 2.26 3.34
N PHE A 116 -11.73 1.69 2.70
CA PHE A 116 -11.79 0.34 2.13
C PHE A 116 -11.43 -0.75 3.13
N THR A 117 -12.17 -1.85 3.06
CA THR A 117 -11.82 -3.10 3.76
C THR A 117 -10.64 -3.82 3.09
N GLU A 118 -9.94 -4.69 3.81
CA GLU A 118 -8.79 -5.42 3.27
C GLU A 118 -9.15 -6.29 2.06
N ILE A 119 -10.37 -6.83 2.04
CA ILE A 119 -10.86 -7.67 0.94
C ILE A 119 -11.12 -6.84 -0.30
N GLU A 120 -11.70 -5.64 -0.17
CA GLU A 120 -11.93 -4.74 -1.30
C GLU A 120 -10.62 -4.29 -1.93
N ILE A 121 -9.59 -4.00 -1.12
CA ILE A 121 -8.26 -3.64 -1.59
C ILE A 121 -7.68 -4.76 -2.46
N ILE A 122 -7.72 -5.99 -1.98
CA ILE A 122 -7.22 -7.17 -2.71
C ILE A 122 -8.03 -7.39 -3.99
N ARG A 123 -9.36 -7.22 -3.95
CA ARG A 123 -10.22 -7.37 -5.14
C ARG A 123 -9.97 -6.30 -6.19
N LEU A 124 -9.76 -5.06 -5.77
CA LEU A 124 -9.53 -3.94 -6.67
C LEU A 124 -8.19 -4.08 -7.38
N TYR A 125 -7.17 -4.52 -6.65
CA TYR A 125 -5.87 -4.82 -7.24
C TYR A 125 -5.90 -6.03 -8.17
N ASP A 126 -6.68 -7.05 -7.87
CA ASP A 126 -6.75 -8.28 -8.68
C ASP A 126 -7.54 -8.17 -9.99
N LYS A 127 -8.36 -7.12 -10.14
CA LYS A 127 -9.16 -6.92 -11.34
C LYS A 127 -8.33 -6.44 -12.54
N HIS A 128 -7.11 -5.99 -12.28
CA HIS A 128 -6.17 -5.42 -13.25
C HIS A 128 -4.95 -6.31 -13.38
#